data_AF-A0A1A9I553-F1
#
_entry.id   AF-A0A1A9I553-F1
#
_cell.length_a   1.000
_cell.length_b   1.000
_cell.length_c   1.000
_cell.angle_alpha   90.00
_cell.angle_beta   90.00
_cell.angle_gamma   90.00
#
_symmetry.space_group_name_H-M   'P 1'
#
loop_
_entity.id
_entity.type
_entity.pdbx_description
1 polymer ?
#
loop_
_entity_poly.entity_id
_entity_poly.type
_entity_poly.pdbx_seq_one_letter_code
_entity_poly.pdbx_strand_id
1 'polypeptide(L)'
;MKNKTMDTFEQMSDDEKLRAENDFLKMKLMLEHGAHFGDISDNPDDLSPEMENQLLNNVMALEEQFAKEHKTIKVFDKIDRPQHFKPVAAIPGKDIKHAWEELSNYLNKYGIDLAVCSPNISTRELYRFTIEELFEYEMDDINLPGWTTNFIYDEFYPDPVYDNSRLVQQDLLGDLFSTNDLFCEMQYTEEGFYFNGTWYNTFKNYSEKINRFKSLFDEIELEECTVNSCTVNENDCCVTGNYKAVAQSANSKTTFSGNFTVGLIKDDAGYWNMKDIEIEGFNLAS
;
A
#
# COMPACT_ATOMS: atom_id res chain seq x y z
N MET A 1 -10.93 8.51 50.83
CA MET A 1 -10.27 7.74 49.75
C MET A 1 -10.08 8.52 48.44
N LYS A 2 -10.47 9.80 48.33
CA LYS A 2 -10.24 10.61 47.12
C LYS A 2 -8.87 11.31 47.02
N ASN A 3 -8.05 11.32 48.08
CA ASN A 3 -6.83 12.17 48.13
C ASN A 3 -5.51 11.43 47.91
N LYS A 4 -5.46 10.08 47.88
CA LYS A 4 -4.18 9.37 47.82
C LYS A 4 -3.66 9.15 46.39
N THR A 5 -4.58 9.01 45.43
CA THR A 5 -4.26 8.82 44.00
C THR A 5 -3.77 10.11 43.35
N MET A 6 -4.32 11.26 43.76
CA MET A 6 -3.98 12.58 43.22
C MET A 6 -2.56 13.02 43.65
N ASP A 7 -2.18 12.73 44.90
CA ASP A 7 -0.84 12.98 45.46
C ASP A 7 0.28 12.17 44.78
N THR A 8 -0.05 11.00 44.21
CA THR A 8 0.95 10.10 43.60
C THR A 8 1.28 10.52 42.16
N PHE A 9 0.32 11.11 41.44
CA PHE A 9 0.49 11.56 40.06
C PHE A 9 1.31 12.86 39.98
N GLU A 10 1.20 13.75 40.97
CA GLU A 10 2.00 14.98 41.04
C GLU A 10 3.50 14.72 41.28
N GLN A 11 3.87 13.53 41.77
CA GLN A 11 5.26 13.14 42.07
C GLN A 11 5.96 12.38 40.94
N MET A 12 5.25 12.04 39.87
CA MET A 12 5.79 11.34 38.71
C MET A 12 6.60 12.29 37.81
N SER A 13 7.63 11.76 37.16
CA SER A 13 8.33 12.45 36.07
C SER A 13 7.37 12.68 34.88
N ASP A 14 7.69 13.66 34.02
CA ASP A 14 6.82 14.00 32.90
C ASP A 14 6.67 12.83 31.90
N ASP A 15 7.73 12.06 31.67
CA ASP A 15 7.71 10.81 30.90
C ASP A 15 6.78 9.75 31.50
N GLU A 16 6.79 9.57 32.82
CA GLU A 16 5.92 8.60 33.50
C GLU A 16 4.45 9.02 33.41
N LYS A 17 4.16 10.33 33.46
CA LYS A 17 2.80 10.85 33.26
C LYS A 17 2.33 10.60 31.83
N LEU A 18 3.18 10.86 30.84
CA LEU A 18 2.87 10.62 29.43
C LEU A 18 2.60 9.14 29.15
N ARG A 19 3.41 8.23 29.71
CA ARG A 19 3.18 6.79 29.59
C ARG A 19 1.83 6.37 30.18
N ALA A 20 1.50 6.87 31.37
CA ALA A 20 0.21 6.59 32.00
C ALA A 20 -0.97 7.16 31.18
N GLU A 21 -0.80 8.31 30.55
CA GLU A 21 -1.78 8.90 29.64
C GLU A 21 -1.95 8.07 28.37
N ASN A 22 -0.85 7.57 27.79
CA ASN A 22 -0.88 6.68 26.62
C ASN A 22 -1.62 5.38 26.91
N ASP A 23 -1.35 4.75 28.06
CA ASP A 23 -2.04 3.54 28.48
C ASP A 23 -3.54 3.78 28.65
N PHE A 24 -3.91 4.93 29.22
CA PHE A 24 -5.31 5.33 29.35
C PHE A 24 -5.98 5.52 27.98
N LEU A 25 -5.33 6.22 27.04
CA LEU A 25 -5.86 6.43 25.69
C LEU A 25 -6.00 5.12 24.91
N LYS A 26 -5.02 4.21 24.99
CA LYS A 26 -5.11 2.86 24.40
C LYS A 26 -6.31 2.10 24.95
N MET A 27 -6.47 2.05 26.27
CA MET A 27 -7.62 1.39 26.91
C MET A 27 -8.95 1.99 26.43
N LYS A 28 -9.03 3.32 26.32
CA LYS A 28 -10.22 4.00 25.81
C LYS A 28 -10.51 3.61 24.35
N LEU A 29 -9.52 3.63 23.47
CA LEU A 29 -9.66 3.20 22.07
C LEU A 29 -10.08 1.73 21.94
N MET A 30 -9.51 0.84 22.76
CA MET A 30 -9.90 -0.58 22.76
C MET A 30 -11.36 -0.76 23.18
N LEU A 31 -11.80 -0.06 24.23
CA LEU A 31 -13.14 -0.21 24.80
C LEU A 31 -14.23 0.46 23.96
N GLU A 32 -13.97 1.66 23.46
CA GLU A 32 -14.97 2.48 22.77
C GLU A 32 -14.97 2.21 21.25
N HIS A 33 -13.82 1.91 20.66
CA HIS A 33 -13.63 1.81 19.21
C HIS A 33 -13.16 0.42 18.73
N GLY A 34 -12.96 -0.53 19.66
CA GLY A 34 -12.52 -1.88 19.32
C GLY A 34 -11.08 -1.96 18.80
N ALA A 35 -10.26 -0.94 19.03
CA ALA A 35 -8.86 -0.94 18.62
C ALA A 35 -8.11 -2.15 19.20
N HIS A 36 -7.13 -2.68 18.46
CA HIS A 36 -6.29 -3.79 18.91
C HIS A 36 -4.84 -3.31 18.94
N PHE A 37 -4.29 -3.14 20.14
CA PHE A 37 -2.87 -2.91 20.34
C PHE A 37 -2.23 -4.26 20.66
N GLY A 38 -1.22 -4.66 19.90
CA GLY A 38 -0.40 -5.80 20.26
C GLY A 38 0.37 -5.55 21.56
N ASP A 39 0.98 -6.60 22.12
CA ASP A 39 1.99 -6.43 23.17
C ASP A 39 3.16 -5.63 22.57
N ILE A 40 3.14 -4.30 22.71
CA ILE A 40 4.27 -3.42 22.40
C ILE A 40 5.30 -3.67 23.50
N SER A 41 5.98 -4.81 23.45
CA SER A 41 6.93 -5.22 24.48
C SER A 41 8.22 -5.82 23.96
N ASP A 42 8.56 -5.66 22.67
CA ASP A 42 9.85 -6.17 22.17
C ASP A 42 10.86 -5.08 21.81
N ASN A 43 10.50 -3.79 21.84
CA ASN A 43 11.49 -2.71 21.91
C ASN A 43 10.93 -1.39 22.47
N PRO A 44 11.08 -1.11 23.78
CA PRO A 44 10.63 0.15 24.39
C PRO A 44 11.39 1.41 23.92
N ASP A 45 12.38 1.25 23.02
CA ASP A 45 13.23 2.33 22.50
C ASP A 45 12.77 2.90 21.15
N ASP A 46 11.76 2.34 20.47
CA ASP A 46 11.42 2.75 19.09
C ASP A 46 10.43 3.92 18.97
N LEU A 47 9.70 4.27 20.03
CA LEU A 47 8.78 5.41 20.01
C LEU A 47 8.80 6.17 21.35
N SER A 48 9.11 7.47 21.29
CA SER A 48 9.10 8.29 22.50
C SER A 48 7.68 8.42 23.06
N PRO A 49 7.49 8.53 24.39
CA PRO A 49 6.17 8.71 25.00
C PRO A 49 5.36 9.85 24.38
N GLU A 50 6.02 10.94 23.96
CA GLU A 50 5.40 12.09 23.30
C GLU A 50 4.86 11.74 21.91
N MET A 51 5.64 11.03 21.10
CA MET A 51 5.23 10.63 19.75
C MET A 51 4.05 9.66 19.80
N GLU A 52 4.09 8.71 20.73
CA GLU A 52 2.98 7.79 20.97
C GLU A 52 1.73 8.53 21.45
N ASN A 53 1.89 9.49 22.38
CA ASN A 53 0.78 10.31 22.87
C ASN A 53 0.13 11.10 21.73
N GLN A 54 0.95 11.71 20.88
CA GLN A 54 0.48 12.45 19.71
C GLN A 54 -0.28 11.53 18.75
N LEU A 55 0.21 10.32 18.48
CA LEU A 55 -0.46 9.33 17.65
C LEU A 55 -1.84 8.95 18.23
N LEU A 56 -1.88 8.58 19.52
CA LEU A 56 -3.11 8.14 20.17
C LEU A 56 -4.16 9.24 20.22
N ASN A 57 -3.75 10.48 20.47
CA ASN A 57 -4.65 11.64 20.42
C ASN A 57 -5.18 11.90 18.99
N ASN A 58 -4.36 11.73 17.96
CA ASN A 58 -4.81 11.85 16.58
C ASN A 58 -5.83 10.77 16.21
N VAL A 59 -5.58 9.51 16.61
CA VAL A 59 -6.52 8.40 16.38
C VAL A 59 -7.83 8.65 17.11
N MET A 60 -7.79 9.08 18.37
CA MET A 60 -9.00 9.44 19.13
C MET A 60 -9.78 10.57 18.45
N ALA A 61 -9.09 11.62 17.98
CA ALA A 61 -9.73 12.74 17.30
C ALA A 61 -10.40 12.32 15.98
N LEU A 62 -9.76 11.42 15.23
CA LEU A 62 -10.32 10.82 14.02
C LEU A 62 -11.62 10.06 14.35
N GLU A 63 -11.53 9.11 15.27
CA GLU A 63 -12.65 8.29 15.72
C GLU A 63 -13.83 9.13 16.23
N GLU A 64 -13.55 10.18 16.99
CA GLU A 64 -14.57 11.11 17.46
C GLU A 64 -15.23 11.92 16.33
N GLN A 65 -14.48 12.35 15.32
CA GLN A 65 -15.05 13.03 14.14
C GLN A 65 -15.98 12.09 13.37
N PHE A 66 -15.54 10.86 13.11
CA PHE A 66 -16.34 9.84 12.43
C PHE A 66 -17.61 9.48 13.20
N ALA A 67 -17.52 9.32 14.53
CA ALA A 67 -18.65 8.92 15.36
C ALA A 67 -19.70 10.02 15.55
N LYS A 68 -19.29 11.30 15.55
CA LYS A 68 -20.21 12.43 15.81
C LYS A 68 -20.94 12.89 14.57
N GLU A 69 -20.23 13.06 13.46
CA GLU A 69 -20.75 13.74 12.28
C GLU A 69 -20.00 13.26 11.02
N HIS A 70 -20.25 12.02 10.58
CA HIS A 70 -19.78 11.56 9.27
C HIS A 70 -20.36 12.45 8.15
N LYS A 71 -19.61 13.50 7.82
CA LYS A 71 -19.94 14.52 6.84
C LYS A 71 -19.07 14.30 5.62
N THR A 72 -19.70 14.28 4.46
CA THR A 72 -19.00 14.33 3.20
C THR A 72 -18.94 15.76 2.68
N ILE A 73 -17.90 16.06 1.92
CA ILE A 73 -17.68 17.34 1.23
C ILE A 73 -17.13 17.04 -0.16
N LYS A 74 -17.50 17.86 -1.14
CA LYS A 74 -16.85 17.78 -2.45
C LYS A 74 -15.43 18.28 -2.37
N VAL A 75 -14.52 17.68 -3.12
CA VAL A 75 -13.13 18.17 -3.22
C VAL A 75 -13.11 19.65 -3.61
N PHE A 76 -13.96 20.09 -4.56
CA PHE A 76 -14.03 21.49 -4.97
C PHE A 76 -14.44 22.44 -3.84
N ASP A 77 -15.33 21.99 -2.96
CA ASP A 77 -15.77 22.75 -1.78
C ASP A 77 -14.66 22.81 -0.73
N LYS A 78 -13.95 21.69 -0.52
CA LYS A 78 -12.82 21.57 0.42
C LYS A 78 -11.68 22.53 0.12
N ILE A 79 -11.46 22.82 -1.16
CA ILE A 79 -10.35 23.66 -1.65
C ILE A 79 -10.76 25.11 -1.97
N ASP A 80 -11.89 25.57 -1.41
CA ASP A 80 -12.44 26.93 -1.58
C ASP A 80 -12.85 27.31 -3.02
N ARG A 81 -13.26 26.33 -3.84
CA ARG A 81 -13.85 26.53 -5.18
C ARG A 81 -13.03 27.45 -6.11
N PRO A 82 -11.77 27.14 -6.41
CA PRO A 82 -10.89 27.99 -7.21
C PRO A 82 -11.46 28.26 -8.62
N GLN A 83 -11.55 29.53 -9.01
CA GLN A 83 -12.09 29.94 -10.32
C GLN A 83 -11.01 30.23 -11.37
N HIS A 84 -9.73 30.16 -10.99
CA HIS A 84 -8.61 30.57 -11.85
C HIS A 84 -8.04 29.43 -12.71
N PHE A 85 -8.38 28.18 -12.39
CA PHE A 85 -8.02 27.03 -13.22
C PHE A 85 -8.88 26.97 -14.47
N LYS A 86 -8.22 26.75 -15.61
CA LYS A 86 -8.88 26.77 -16.91
C LYS A 86 -9.28 25.35 -17.30
N PRO A 87 -10.35 25.16 -18.09
CA PRO A 87 -10.63 23.87 -18.70
C PRO A 87 -9.44 23.36 -19.51
N VAL A 88 -9.20 22.05 -19.52
CA VAL A 88 -8.02 21.44 -20.16
C VAL A 88 -7.88 21.81 -21.65
N ALA A 89 -9.01 21.99 -22.34
CA ALA A 89 -9.08 22.36 -23.75
C ALA A 89 -8.49 23.76 -24.04
N ALA A 90 -8.45 24.64 -23.05
CA ALA A 90 -7.91 25.99 -23.17
C ALA A 90 -6.40 26.07 -22.88
N ILE A 91 -5.76 24.96 -22.49
CA ILE A 91 -4.34 24.92 -22.09
C ILE A 91 -3.49 24.34 -23.23
N PRO A 92 -2.57 25.12 -23.82
CA PRO A 92 -1.67 24.63 -24.85
C PRO A 92 -0.79 23.46 -24.37
N GLY A 93 -0.39 22.58 -25.29
CA GLY A 93 0.44 21.41 -24.99
C GLY A 93 1.73 21.73 -24.24
N LYS A 94 2.41 22.82 -24.61
CA LYS A 94 3.65 23.28 -23.98
C LYS A 94 3.48 23.77 -22.53
N ASP A 95 2.28 24.19 -22.15
CA ASP A 95 1.99 24.82 -20.86
C ASP A 95 1.35 23.84 -19.85
N ILE A 96 0.96 22.64 -20.29
CA ILE A 96 0.19 21.68 -19.48
C ILE A 96 0.94 21.18 -18.24
N LYS A 97 2.27 21.01 -18.34
CA LYS A 97 3.10 20.57 -17.21
C LYS A 97 3.11 21.61 -16.10
N HIS A 98 3.30 22.87 -16.47
CA HIS A 98 3.28 23.97 -15.51
C HIS A 98 1.89 24.14 -14.89
N ALA A 99 0.82 24.06 -15.69
CA ALA A 99 -0.54 24.12 -15.17
C ALA A 99 -0.86 22.98 -14.18
N TRP A 100 -0.34 21.78 -14.44
CA TRP A 100 -0.44 20.65 -13.51
C TRP A 100 0.34 20.89 -12.22
N GLU A 101 1.58 21.37 -12.30
CA GLU A 101 2.37 21.73 -11.11
C GLU A 101 1.65 22.79 -10.26
N GLU A 102 1.06 23.82 -10.87
CA GLU A 102 0.27 24.83 -10.14
C GLU A 102 -0.95 24.22 -9.44
N LEU A 103 -1.69 23.35 -10.12
CA LEU A 103 -2.87 22.68 -9.59
C LEU A 103 -2.52 21.69 -8.47
N SER A 104 -1.51 20.84 -8.66
CA SER A 104 -1.05 19.88 -7.66
C SER A 104 -0.52 20.59 -6.41
N ASN A 105 0.25 21.67 -6.57
CA ASN A 105 0.69 22.49 -5.43
C ASN A 105 -0.48 23.19 -4.73
N TYR A 106 -1.56 23.51 -5.45
CA TYR A 106 -2.77 24.06 -4.86
C TYR A 106 -3.49 23.01 -4.02
N LEU A 107 -3.72 21.81 -4.54
CA LEU A 107 -4.33 20.69 -3.80
C LEU A 107 -3.54 20.35 -2.52
N ASN A 108 -2.22 20.26 -2.62
CA ASN A 108 -1.34 19.93 -1.49
C ASN A 108 -1.46 20.92 -0.32
N LYS A 109 -1.75 22.20 -0.58
CA LYS A 109 -1.99 23.20 0.48
C LYS A 109 -3.23 22.90 1.31
N TYR A 110 -4.18 22.16 0.74
CA TYR A 110 -5.41 21.71 1.39
C TYR A 110 -5.31 20.26 1.89
N GLY A 111 -4.11 19.67 1.90
CA GLY A 111 -3.91 18.28 2.33
C GLY A 111 -4.57 17.30 1.37
N ILE A 112 -4.58 17.58 0.06
CA ILE A 112 -5.05 16.66 -0.96
C ILE A 112 -3.91 16.36 -1.92
N ASP A 113 -3.67 15.07 -2.16
CA ASP A 113 -2.72 14.59 -3.15
C ASP A 113 -3.42 13.69 -4.17
N LEU A 114 -2.95 13.72 -5.42
CA LEU A 114 -3.39 12.81 -6.48
C LEU A 114 -2.18 12.07 -7.01
N ALA A 115 -2.10 10.79 -6.66
CA ALA A 115 -1.10 9.87 -7.16
C ALA A 115 -1.60 9.15 -8.43
N VAL A 116 -0.63 8.63 -9.20
CA VAL A 116 -0.89 7.75 -10.33
C VAL A 116 0.17 6.66 -10.36
N CYS A 117 -0.27 5.42 -10.54
CA CYS A 117 0.60 4.26 -10.63
C CYS A 117 0.98 3.99 -12.08
N SER A 118 0.03 4.04 -13.02
CA SER A 118 0.30 3.76 -14.42
C SER A 118 1.11 4.87 -15.12
N PRO A 119 2.25 4.53 -15.76
CA PRO A 119 3.05 5.48 -16.53
C PRO A 119 2.39 5.86 -17.86
N ASN A 120 1.29 5.19 -18.24
CA ASN A 120 0.57 5.44 -19.49
C ASN A 120 -0.32 6.69 -19.41
N ILE A 121 -0.48 7.26 -18.21
CA ILE A 121 -1.34 8.42 -17.99
C ILE A 121 -0.57 9.72 -18.20
N SER A 122 -1.09 10.56 -19.09
CA SER A 122 -0.44 11.83 -19.42
C SER A 122 -0.74 12.90 -18.36
N THR A 123 0.16 13.87 -18.19
CA THR A 123 -0.08 15.05 -17.35
C THR A 123 -1.34 15.82 -17.72
N ARG A 124 -1.71 15.81 -19.01
CA ARG A 124 -2.95 16.44 -19.49
C ARG A 124 -4.19 15.73 -18.94
N GLU A 125 -4.12 14.41 -18.85
CA GLU A 125 -5.21 13.59 -18.36
C GLU A 125 -5.38 13.77 -16.85
N LEU A 126 -4.28 13.78 -16.08
CA LEU A 126 -4.33 14.10 -14.65
C LEU A 126 -4.96 15.47 -14.40
N TYR A 127 -4.53 16.50 -15.14
CA TYR A 127 -5.13 17.83 -15.03
C TYR A 127 -6.63 17.83 -15.36
N ARG A 128 -7.02 17.19 -16.47
CA ARG A 128 -8.42 17.06 -16.88
C ARG A 128 -9.24 16.39 -15.79
N PHE A 129 -8.83 15.20 -15.36
CA PHE A 129 -9.50 14.42 -14.32
C PHE A 129 -9.68 15.23 -13.05
N THR A 130 -8.63 15.94 -12.59
CA THR A 130 -8.73 16.75 -11.38
C THR A 130 -9.83 17.81 -11.47
N ILE A 131 -9.84 18.60 -12.54
CA ILE A 131 -10.79 19.73 -12.67
C ILE A 131 -12.21 19.26 -13.01
N GLU A 132 -12.33 18.23 -13.86
CA GLU A 132 -13.62 17.83 -14.44
C GLU A 132 -14.34 16.74 -13.63
N GLU A 133 -13.59 15.96 -12.82
CA GLU A 133 -14.14 14.81 -12.10
C GLU A 133 -13.80 14.83 -10.62
N LEU A 134 -12.51 14.90 -10.26
CA LEU A 134 -12.10 14.82 -8.85
C LEU A 134 -12.70 15.96 -8.02
N PHE A 135 -12.77 17.17 -8.58
CA PHE A 135 -13.44 18.31 -7.95
C PHE A 135 -14.89 18.01 -7.54
N GLU A 136 -15.61 17.21 -8.33
CA GLU A 136 -16.98 16.82 -8.05
C GLU A 136 -17.10 15.58 -7.15
N TYR A 137 -15.99 14.89 -6.89
CA TYR A 137 -15.93 13.72 -6.02
C TYR A 137 -16.21 14.10 -4.56
N GLU A 138 -17.03 13.28 -3.89
CA GLU A 138 -17.34 13.44 -2.46
C GLU A 138 -16.33 12.64 -1.62
N MET A 139 -15.75 13.30 -0.62
CA MET A 139 -14.81 12.71 0.33
C MET A 139 -15.25 13.02 1.76
N ASP A 140 -14.69 12.32 2.73
CA ASP A 140 -14.94 12.64 4.15
C ASP A 140 -14.35 14.01 4.49
N ASP A 141 -15.13 14.84 5.19
CA ASP A 141 -14.70 16.17 5.63
C ASP A 141 -13.84 16.11 6.90
N ILE A 142 -12.73 15.37 6.80
CA ILE A 142 -11.76 15.24 7.87
C ILE A 142 -10.87 16.49 7.84
N ASN A 143 -10.75 17.15 8.99
CA ASN A 143 -9.91 18.33 9.17
C ASN A 143 -8.99 18.11 10.37
N LEU A 144 -7.94 17.31 10.16
CA LEU A 144 -6.92 17.04 11.17
C LEU A 144 -5.56 17.60 10.72
N PRO A 145 -4.88 18.42 11.55
CA PRO A 145 -3.58 18.96 11.20
C PRO A 145 -2.56 17.87 10.83
N GLY A 146 -1.87 18.04 9.72
CA GLY A 146 -0.86 17.09 9.23
C GLY A 146 -1.40 15.88 8.47
N TRP A 147 -2.73 15.77 8.31
CA TRP A 147 -3.34 14.72 7.50
C TRP A 147 -3.41 15.14 6.03
N THR A 148 -3.26 14.16 5.15
CA THR A 148 -3.44 14.33 3.70
C THR A 148 -4.33 13.21 3.19
N THR A 149 -5.38 13.57 2.45
CA THR A 149 -6.17 12.62 1.69
C THR A 149 -5.45 12.36 0.37
N ASN A 150 -5.08 11.10 0.14
CA ASN A 150 -4.49 10.69 -1.12
C ASN A 150 -5.58 10.05 -2.00
N PHE A 151 -5.67 10.50 -3.24
CA PHE A 151 -6.44 9.86 -4.29
C PHE A 151 -5.49 9.16 -5.25
N ILE A 152 -5.84 7.96 -5.71
CA ILE A 152 -5.07 7.25 -6.73
C ILE A 152 -5.91 7.23 -8.01
N TYR A 153 -5.39 7.81 -9.09
CA TYR A 153 -6.10 7.88 -10.39
C TYR A 153 -6.57 6.49 -10.86
N ASP A 154 -5.73 5.49 -10.69
CA ASP A 154 -5.97 4.10 -11.11
C ASP A 154 -7.14 3.44 -10.36
N GLU A 155 -7.59 3.96 -9.21
CA GLU A 155 -8.82 3.49 -8.55
C GLU A 155 -10.09 3.89 -9.31
N PHE A 156 -10.03 4.99 -10.07
CA PHE A 156 -11.13 5.47 -10.92
C PHE A 156 -11.04 4.89 -12.33
N TYR A 157 -9.81 4.79 -12.84
CA TYR A 157 -9.50 4.32 -14.18
C TYR A 157 -8.36 3.29 -14.15
N PRO A 158 -8.67 2.04 -13.76
CA PRO A 158 -7.65 1.00 -13.61
C PRO A 158 -6.92 0.68 -14.91
N ASP A 159 -5.62 0.41 -14.82
CA ASP A 159 -4.79 -0.11 -15.91
C ASP A 159 -4.33 -1.53 -15.57
N PRO A 160 -5.22 -2.54 -15.70
CA PRO A 160 -4.91 -3.91 -15.31
C PRO A 160 -3.74 -4.50 -16.10
N VAL A 161 -3.42 -3.96 -17.28
CA VAL A 161 -2.25 -4.38 -18.05
C VAL A 161 -0.98 -3.97 -17.33
N TYR A 162 -0.89 -2.69 -16.92
CA TYR A 162 0.26 -2.21 -16.16
C TYR A 162 0.32 -2.83 -14.76
N ASP A 163 -0.80 -2.82 -14.03
CA ASP A 163 -0.85 -3.26 -12.63
C ASP A 163 -0.49 -4.74 -12.50
N ASN A 164 -1.07 -5.62 -13.33
CA ASN A 164 -0.77 -7.05 -13.29
C ASN A 164 0.67 -7.35 -13.75
N SER A 165 1.18 -6.58 -14.72
CA SER A 165 2.59 -6.69 -15.13
C SER A 165 3.53 -6.32 -13.99
N ARG A 166 3.23 -5.23 -13.28
CA ARG A 166 4.01 -4.77 -12.12
C ARG A 166 3.94 -5.77 -10.97
N LEU A 167 2.74 -6.25 -10.63
CA LEU A 167 2.51 -7.24 -9.58
C LEU A 167 3.37 -8.50 -9.82
N VAL A 168 3.36 -9.04 -11.05
CA VAL A 168 4.17 -10.21 -11.37
C VAL A 168 5.67 -9.90 -11.31
N GLN A 169 6.09 -8.75 -11.81
CA GLN A 169 7.52 -8.39 -11.85
C GLN A 169 8.09 -8.08 -10.46
N GLN A 170 7.39 -7.29 -9.65
CA GLN A 170 7.88 -6.77 -8.37
C GLN A 170 7.49 -7.70 -7.24
N ASP A 171 6.21 -8.04 -7.14
CA ASP A 171 5.67 -8.69 -5.95
C ASP A 171 5.74 -10.22 -6.03
N LEU A 172 5.73 -10.81 -7.24
CA LEU A 172 6.03 -12.23 -7.40
C LEU A 172 7.53 -12.47 -7.58
N LEU A 173 8.13 -12.00 -8.68
CA LEU A 173 9.52 -12.34 -8.98
C LEU A 173 10.53 -11.61 -8.10
N GLY A 174 10.27 -10.34 -7.78
CA GLY A 174 11.12 -9.58 -6.85
C GLY A 174 11.12 -10.22 -5.46
N ASP A 175 9.95 -10.56 -4.93
CA ASP A 175 9.88 -11.25 -3.65
C ASP A 175 10.48 -12.64 -3.72
N LEU A 176 10.20 -13.43 -4.75
CA LEU A 176 10.74 -14.79 -4.92
C LEU A 176 12.28 -14.79 -4.94
N PHE A 177 12.88 -13.81 -5.63
CA PHE A 177 14.33 -13.66 -5.78
C PHE A 177 14.90 -12.53 -4.92
N SER A 178 14.48 -12.50 -3.66
CA SER A 178 15.08 -11.69 -2.59
C SER A 178 15.40 -12.55 -1.37
N THR A 179 16.18 -12.00 -0.44
CA THR A 179 16.47 -12.63 0.86
C THR A 179 15.39 -12.39 1.90
N ASN A 180 14.41 -11.53 1.63
CA ASN A 180 13.30 -11.27 2.54
C ASN A 180 12.37 -12.48 2.59
N ASP A 181 11.84 -12.78 3.77
CA ASP A 181 10.82 -13.80 3.90
C ASP A 181 9.57 -13.41 3.11
N LEU A 182 8.98 -14.37 2.43
CA LEU A 182 7.69 -14.21 1.79
C LEU A 182 6.60 -14.30 2.88
N PHE A 183 5.85 -13.22 3.10
CA PHE A 183 4.82 -13.14 4.13
C PHE A 183 3.45 -12.62 3.65
N CYS A 184 3.36 -12.02 2.47
CA CYS A 184 2.14 -11.39 1.97
C CYS A 184 1.25 -12.37 1.18
N GLU A 185 0.12 -12.77 1.75
CA GLU A 185 -0.86 -13.67 1.11
C GLU A 185 -1.82 -12.94 0.16
N MET A 186 -1.93 -11.61 0.26
CA MET A 186 -3.01 -10.80 -0.36
C MET A 186 -3.11 -10.85 -1.88
N GLN A 187 -2.11 -11.44 -2.57
CA GLN A 187 -2.04 -11.49 -4.03
C GLN A 187 -2.24 -12.91 -4.58
N TYR A 188 -2.61 -13.86 -3.73
CA TYR A 188 -2.83 -15.26 -4.10
C TYR A 188 -4.29 -15.64 -3.86
N THR A 189 -4.83 -16.54 -4.67
CA THR A 189 -6.21 -16.99 -4.52
C THR A 189 -6.41 -17.78 -3.22
N GLU A 190 -7.43 -17.42 -2.44
CA GLU A 190 -7.80 -18.13 -1.19
C GLU A 190 -8.18 -19.61 -1.44
N GLU A 191 -8.70 -19.92 -2.62
CA GLU A 191 -9.06 -21.29 -3.03
C GLU A 191 -7.84 -22.18 -3.31
N GLY A 192 -6.63 -21.62 -3.30
CA GLY A 192 -5.38 -22.26 -3.69
C GLY A 192 -4.97 -21.94 -5.12
N PHE A 193 -3.71 -22.24 -5.44
CA PHE A 193 -3.08 -21.90 -6.72
C PHE A 193 -2.06 -22.96 -7.15
N TYR A 194 -1.69 -22.94 -8.43
CA TYR A 194 -0.61 -23.75 -8.99
C TYR A 194 0.71 -22.98 -9.02
N PHE A 195 1.80 -23.65 -8.65
CA PHE A 195 3.16 -23.18 -8.82
C PHE A 195 4.02 -24.31 -9.40
N ASN A 196 4.53 -24.11 -10.61
CA ASN A 196 5.31 -25.08 -11.40
C ASN A 196 4.67 -26.48 -11.39
N GLY A 197 3.39 -26.54 -11.78
CA GLY A 197 2.57 -27.76 -11.79
C GLY A 197 2.20 -28.34 -10.43
N THR A 198 2.64 -27.75 -9.31
CA THR A 198 2.28 -28.20 -7.95
C THR A 198 1.14 -27.37 -7.39
N TRP A 199 0.09 -28.05 -6.92
CA TRP A 199 -1.05 -27.41 -6.25
C TRP A 199 -0.71 -27.05 -4.80
N TYR A 200 -0.98 -25.79 -4.42
CA TYR A 200 -0.90 -25.29 -3.06
C TYR A 200 -2.29 -24.89 -2.58
N ASN A 201 -2.77 -25.55 -1.53
CA ASN A 201 -4.09 -25.30 -0.94
C ASN A 201 -4.11 -24.09 0.03
N THR A 202 -2.94 -23.63 0.47
CA THR A 202 -2.79 -22.43 1.31
C THR A 202 -1.49 -21.74 0.95
N PHE A 203 -1.45 -20.40 1.07
CA PHE A 203 -0.23 -19.64 0.88
C PHE A 203 0.86 -20.04 1.89
N LYS A 204 0.48 -20.35 3.13
CA LYS A 204 1.43 -20.79 4.17
C LYS A 204 2.31 -21.97 3.73
N ASN A 205 1.73 -22.99 3.11
CA ASN A 205 2.49 -24.16 2.65
C ASN A 205 3.46 -23.81 1.52
N TYR A 206 3.10 -22.82 0.70
CA TYR A 206 3.96 -22.30 -0.36
C TYR A 206 5.09 -21.44 0.23
N SER A 207 4.77 -20.46 1.08
CA SER A 207 5.74 -19.54 1.66
C SER A 207 6.77 -20.25 2.53
N GLU A 208 6.40 -21.27 3.30
CA GLU A 208 7.35 -22.10 4.05
C GLU A 208 8.40 -22.77 3.14
N LYS A 209 7.98 -23.24 1.95
CA LYS A 209 8.91 -23.83 0.98
C LYS A 209 9.79 -22.79 0.29
N ILE A 210 9.21 -21.63 -0.08
CA ILE A 210 9.98 -20.52 -0.65
C ILE A 210 11.03 -20.04 0.36
N ASN A 211 10.64 -19.80 1.61
CA ASN A 211 11.55 -19.28 2.63
C ASN A 211 12.62 -20.30 2.99
N ARG A 212 12.29 -21.60 3.00
CA ARG A 212 13.29 -22.67 3.10
C ARG A 212 14.28 -22.65 1.93
N PHE A 213 13.81 -22.48 0.69
CA PHE A 213 14.69 -22.30 -0.45
C PHE A 213 15.61 -21.08 -0.26
N LYS A 214 15.05 -19.93 0.15
CA LYS A 214 15.80 -18.69 0.34
C LYS A 214 16.91 -18.82 1.38
N SER A 215 16.63 -19.51 2.49
CA SER A 215 17.62 -19.78 3.56
C SER A 215 18.85 -20.60 3.15
N LEU A 216 18.88 -21.17 1.93
CA LEU A 216 20.05 -21.86 1.40
C LEU A 216 21.11 -20.89 0.86
N PHE A 217 20.78 -19.62 0.74
CA PHE A 217 21.62 -18.60 0.12
C PHE A 217 21.83 -17.43 1.08
N ASP A 218 23.03 -16.87 1.02
CA ASP A 218 23.39 -15.65 1.76
C ASP A 218 22.87 -14.41 1.02
N GLU A 219 22.83 -14.48 -0.31
CA GLU A 219 22.35 -13.40 -1.19
C GLU A 219 21.51 -13.98 -2.34
N ILE A 220 20.44 -13.27 -2.69
CA ILE A 220 19.59 -13.57 -3.86
C ILE A 220 19.24 -12.24 -4.53
N GLU A 221 19.44 -12.15 -5.83
CA GLU A 221 19.20 -10.94 -6.62
C GLU A 221 18.50 -11.29 -7.93
N LEU A 222 17.42 -10.59 -8.24
CA LEU A 222 16.78 -10.56 -9.55
C LEU A 222 17.56 -9.58 -10.45
N GLU A 223 18.47 -10.09 -11.28
CA GLU A 223 19.31 -9.27 -12.17
C GLU A 223 18.50 -8.70 -13.34
N GLU A 224 17.61 -9.51 -13.93
CA GLU A 224 16.80 -9.11 -15.08
C GLU A 224 15.37 -9.66 -14.94
N CYS A 225 14.38 -8.83 -15.28
CA CYS A 225 13.00 -9.26 -15.42
C CYS A 225 12.33 -8.39 -16.49
N THR A 226 11.81 -9.02 -17.54
CA THR A 226 11.10 -8.34 -18.62
C THR A 226 9.74 -8.98 -18.82
N VAL A 227 8.68 -8.17 -18.73
CA VAL A 227 7.34 -8.57 -19.16
C VAL A 227 7.26 -8.41 -20.69
N ASN A 228 6.98 -9.52 -21.38
CA ASN A 228 6.84 -9.55 -22.83
C ASN A 228 5.40 -9.27 -23.27
N SER A 229 4.42 -9.75 -22.51
CA SER A 229 3.01 -9.48 -22.78
C SER A 229 2.16 -9.61 -21.52
N CYS A 230 1.07 -8.86 -21.49
CA CYS A 230 0.01 -8.99 -20.51
C CYS A 230 -1.32 -8.92 -21.25
N THR A 231 -2.09 -10.00 -21.22
CA THR A 231 -3.39 -10.10 -21.91
C THR A 231 -4.48 -10.21 -20.87
N VAL A 232 -5.37 -9.21 -20.83
CA VAL A 232 -6.52 -9.16 -19.93
C VAL A 232 -7.78 -9.50 -20.71
N ASN A 233 -8.58 -10.43 -20.19
CA ASN A 233 -9.86 -10.83 -20.75
C ASN A 233 -10.90 -10.92 -19.63
N GLU A 234 -11.69 -9.86 -19.46
CA GLU A 234 -12.68 -9.72 -18.37
C GLU A 234 -12.06 -9.98 -17.00
N ASN A 235 -12.24 -11.19 -16.46
CA ASN A 235 -11.78 -11.61 -15.13
C ASN A 235 -10.53 -12.49 -15.17
N ASP A 236 -9.98 -12.79 -16.34
CA ASP A 236 -8.76 -13.57 -16.49
C ASP A 236 -7.63 -12.69 -17.05
N CYS A 237 -6.42 -12.87 -16.55
CA CYS A 237 -5.24 -12.20 -17.06
C CYS A 237 -4.07 -13.18 -17.19
N CYS A 238 -3.30 -13.05 -18.26
CA CYS A 238 -2.08 -13.83 -18.48
C CYS A 238 -0.91 -12.89 -18.71
N VAL A 239 0.09 -12.96 -17.84
CA VAL A 239 1.36 -12.22 -17.94
C VAL A 239 2.46 -13.19 -18.32
N THR A 240 3.23 -12.86 -19.34
CA THR A 240 4.39 -13.66 -19.75
C THR A 240 5.63 -12.82 -19.89
N GLY A 241 6.78 -13.42 -19.65
CA GLY A 241 8.04 -12.70 -19.67
C GLY A 241 9.25 -13.61 -19.56
N ASN A 242 10.40 -13.00 -19.33
CA ASN A 242 11.65 -13.68 -19.03
C ASN A 242 12.30 -13.08 -17.79
N TYR A 243 13.13 -13.89 -17.14
CA TYR A 243 13.83 -13.47 -15.95
C TYR A 243 15.24 -14.09 -15.89
N LYS A 244 16.07 -13.45 -15.07
CA LYS A 244 17.37 -13.96 -14.66
C LYS A 244 17.63 -13.53 -13.23
N ALA A 245 17.92 -14.50 -12.37
CA ALA A 245 18.27 -14.29 -10.98
C ALA A 245 19.56 -15.03 -10.64
N VAL A 246 20.28 -14.50 -9.67
CA VAL A 246 21.49 -15.09 -9.13
C VAL A 246 21.32 -15.27 -7.63
N ALA A 247 21.63 -16.48 -7.15
CA ALA A 247 21.71 -16.76 -5.73
C ALA A 247 23.13 -17.21 -5.37
N GLN A 248 23.65 -16.71 -4.25
CA GLN A 248 25.01 -16.98 -3.79
C GLN A 248 24.96 -17.55 -2.39
N SER A 249 25.78 -18.58 -2.17
CA SER A 249 26.13 -19.09 -0.84
C SER A 249 27.65 -19.00 -0.68
N ALA A 250 28.15 -19.14 0.54
CA ALA A 250 29.58 -19.11 0.86
C ALA A 250 30.51 -19.88 -0.11
N ASN A 251 30.02 -20.96 -0.75
CA ASN A 251 30.83 -21.80 -1.63
C ASN A 251 30.26 -22.00 -3.05
N SER A 252 29.13 -21.39 -3.40
CA SER A 252 28.52 -21.60 -4.71
C SER A 252 27.73 -20.39 -5.20
N LYS A 253 27.68 -20.24 -6.52
CA LYS A 253 26.81 -19.31 -7.22
C LYS A 253 25.90 -20.12 -8.14
N THR A 254 24.60 -19.92 -8.00
CA THR A 254 23.57 -20.55 -8.82
C THR A 254 22.86 -19.47 -9.62
N THR A 255 22.61 -19.75 -10.90
CA THR A 255 21.84 -18.86 -11.77
C THR A 255 20.52 -19.53 -12.12
N PHE A 256 19.43 -18.80 -11.92
CA PHE A 256 18.08 -19.17 -12.36
C PHE A 256 17.73 -18.27 -13.55
N SER A 257 17.21 -18.84 -14.62
CA SER A 257 16.80 -18.07 -15.77
C SER A 257 15.85 -18.88 -16.63
N GLY A 258 14.90 -18.20 -17.25
CA GLY A 258 13.93 -18.84 -18.13
C GLY A 258 12.80 -17.89 -18.47
N ASN A 259 11.77 -18.44 -19.12
CA ASN A 259 10.51 -17.75 -19.28
C ASN A 259 9.64 -17.95 -18.04
N PHE A 260 8.71 -17.02 -17.84
CA PHE A 260 7.62 -17.20 -16.89
C PHE A 260 6.27 -16.97 -17.56
N THR A 261 5.25 -17.63 -17.03
CA THR A 261 3.84 -17.42 -17.35
C THR A 261 3.06 -17.38 -16.06
N VAL A 262 2.28 -16.33 -15.85
CA VAL A 262 1.45 -16.16 -14.66
C VAL A 262 0.01 -15.88 -15.08
N GLY A 263 -0.88 -16.77 -14.66
CA GLY A 263 -2.33 -16.59 -14.73
C GLY A 263 -2.84 -15.91 -13.47
N LEU A 264 -3.57 -14.80 -13.65
CA LEU A 264 -4.29 -14.11 -12.59
C LEU A 264 -5.79 -14.17 -12.84
N ILE A 265 -6.56 -14.16 -11.76
CA ILE A 265 -8.02 -14.10 -11.78
C ILE A 265 -8.50 -12.90 -10.96
N LYS A 266 -9.51 -12.20 -11.46
CA LYS A 266 -10.16 -11.09 -10.76
C LYS A 266 -11.25 -11.63 -9.83
N ASP A 267 -11.20 -11.24 -8.56
CA ASP A 267 -12.23 -11.60 -7.59
C ASP A 267 -13.45 -10.65 -7.62
N ASP A 268 -14.45 -10.95 -6.80
CA ASP A 268 -15.69 -10.19 -6.69
C ASP A 268 -15.48 -8.77 -6.13
N ALA A 269 -14.41 -8.55 -5.35
CA ALA A 269 -14.02 -7.23 -4.86
C ALA A 269 -13.23 -6.43 -5.91
N GLY A 270 -12.85 -7.07 -7.01
CA GLY A 270 -12.16 -6.48 -8.14
C GLY A 270 -10.64 -6.56 -8.08
N TYR A 271 -10.07 -7.30 -7.13
CA TYR A 271 -8.62 -7.50 -7.02
C TYR A 271 -8.14 -8.66 -7.90
N TRP A 272 -6.93 -8.53 -8.42
CA TRP A 272 -6.28 -9.56 -9.22
C TRP A 272 -5.41 -10.46 -8.34
N ASN A 273 -5.68 -11.76 -8.40
CA ASN A 273 -5.02 -12.76 -7.58
C ASN A 273 -4.31 -13.79 -8.47
N MET A 274 -3.09 -14.17 -8.11
CA MET A 274 -2.31 -15.20 -8.79
C MET A 274 -2.94 -16.57 -8.57
N LYS A 275 -3.13 -17.31 -9.68
CA LYS A 275 -3.80 -18.61 -9.71
C LYS A 275 -2.94 -19.71 -10.32
N ASP A 276 -2.14 -19.37 -11.32
CA ASP A 276 -1.27 -20.31 -12.02
C ASP A 276 0.08 -19.65 -12.27
N ILE A 277 1.16 -20.20 -11.72
CA ILE A 277 2.49 -19.62 -11.77
C ILE A 277 3.44 -20.67 -12.35
N GLU A 278 4.01 -20.38 -13.52
CA GLU A 278 5.00 -21.21 -14.17
C GLU A 278 6.29 -20.39 -14.38
N ILE A 279 7.40 -20.85 -13.80
CA ILE A 279 8.71 -20.20 -13.80
C ILE A 279 9.75 -21.25 -14.23
N GLU A 280 10.17 -21.18 -15.49
CA GLU A 280 11.14 -22.10 -16.06
C GLU A 280 12.51 -21.98 -15.39
N GLY A 281 13.17 -23.11 -15.14
CA GLY A 281 14.51 -23.11 -14.52
C GLY A 281 14.49 -22.89 -13.00
N PHE A 282 13.32 -22.70 -12.41
CA PHE A 282 13.11 -22.71 -10.96
C PHE A 282 12.25 -23.93 -10.59
N ASN A 283 12.58 -24.66 -9.54
CA ASN A 283 11.70 -25.70 -8.99
C ASN A 283 11.97 -25.82 -7.50
N LEU A 284 10.90 -25.86 -6.71
CA LEU A 284 11.02 -26.17 -5.29
C LEU A 284 11.31 -27.66 -5.17
N ALA A 285 12.52 -28.00 -4.73
CA ALA A 285 12.87 -29.39 -4.47
C ALA A 285 11.83 -30.03 -3.54
N SER A 286 11.30 -31.19 -3.94
CA SER A 286 10.33 -31.99 -3.20
C SER A 286 10.85 -32.42 -1.82
#